data_AF-A0AA39IZT2-F1
#
_entry.id   AF-A0AA39IZT2-F1
#
_cell.length_a   1.000
_cell.length_b   1.000
_cell.length_c   1.000
_cell.angle_alpha   90.00
_cell.angle_beta   90.00
_cell.angle_gamma   90.00
#
_symmetry.space_group_name_H-M   'P 1'
#
loop_
_entity.id
_entity.type
_entity.pdbx_description
1 polymer ?
#
loop_
_entity_poly.entity_id
_entity_poly.type
_entity_poly.pdbx_seq_one_letter_code
_entity_poly.pdbx_strand_id
1 'polypeptide(L)'
;MAYSRLRRIWYTDNWGTIRDALCRREKKDREKRQKALVGNRIVNMWLRPRRVWDLYSNRVVPYWITDTGYEYRSPRPISHAWMDEKDRAVVWTPINGYEWPVPIPKDADLNLIRIEMLNLGLEYAWLDVLCLRQVGGPGEDLRTEEWELDVPTIGAVYQSGQDVVCYLSGLGRPLTLKEGDLESDRSWFRRAWTLQEIGREEYRVIAGDTPDGPLHAECKDGKYETELLTRFHKQLRSTRELTLCVPEALEEMQKRVSTKPVDKIAGLAFLMGSGTIPAYYESASLEEAWTALVNSMYAGFRVQLFFVCPEPGDRGPKWRPSWDQVTNKPLLAYNGVFQFVDRHETGDEEACDAGCIDGLVRGLAVVEGGDRHGEFIVECDDGIARFKITAAHTYPIPEDTYTLIYGGDIDHSWVIGRSLPGRKFEKVSVLEMSYDESNRLRRITEKRRRILI
;
A
#
# COMPACT_ATOMS: atom_id res chain seq x y z
N MET A 1 -13.55 27.08 -17.36
CA MET A 1 -12.52 27.49 -16.38
C MET A 1 -13.00 28.65 -15.50
N ALA A 2 -13.46 29.77 -16.06
CA ALA A 2 -14.03 30.88 -15.26
C ALA A 2 -15.23 30.42 -14.41
N TYR A 3 -16.19 29.71 -15.01
CA TYR A 3 -17.34 29.15 -14.30
C TYR A 3 -16.91 28.26 -13.11
N SER A 4 -15.99 27.33 -13.32
CA SER A 4 -15.47 26.42 -12.28
C SER A 4 -14.85 27.16 -11.10
N ARG A 5 -14.07 28.22 -11.36
CA ARG A 5 -13.41 29.05 -10.33
C ARG A 5 -14.39 29.89 -9.51
N LEU A 6 -15.50 30.30 -10.12
CA LEU A 6 -16.46 31.22 -9.51
C LEU A 6 -17.67 30.52 -8.90
N ARG A 7 -18.06 29.34 -9.40
CA ARG A 7 -19.27 28.61 -8.98
C ARG A 7 -19.38 28.42 -7.48
N ARG A 8 -18.26 28.12 -6.83
CA ARG A 8 -18.19 27.91 -5.37
C ARG A 8 -18.28 29.19 -4.53
N ILE A 9 -18.05 30.34 -5.15
CA ILE A 9 -17.97 31.65 -4.50
C ILE A 9 -19.08 32.57 -5.01
N TRP A 10 -19.96 32.06 -5.88
CA TRP A 10 -21.04 32.81 -6.52
C TRP A 10 -22.03 33.38 -5.50
N TYR A 11 -22.23 32.70 -4.38
CA TYR A 11 -23.13 33.14 -3.31
C TYR A 11 -22.41 33.92 -2.20
N THR A 12 -21.23 34.50 -2.48
CA THR A 12 -20.53 35.33 -1.49
C THR A 12 -21.12 36.73 -1.43
N ASP A 13 -21.27 37.26 -0.22
CA ASP A 13 -21.81 38.61 0.01
C ASP A 13 -20.86 39.73 -0.44
N ASN A 14 -19.58 39.43 -0.68
CA ASN A 14 -18.56 40.43 -1.02
C ASN A 14 -17.70 40.07 -2.24
N TRP A 15 -18.25 40.34 -3.43
CA TRP A 15 -17.62 40.13 -4.73
C TRP A 15 -16.28 40.87 -4.91
N GLY A 16 -16.09 42.02 -4.23
CA GLY A 16 -14.86 42.81 -4.32
C GLY A 16 -13.62 42.11 -3.78
N THR A 17 -13.80 41.07 -2.94
CA THR A 17 -12.69 40.36 -2.28
C THR A 17 -12.37 38.99 -2.89
N ILE A 18 -13.11 38.55 -3.92
CA ILE A 18 -12.99 37.21 -4.52
C ILE A 18 -11.57 36.97 -5.06
N ARG A 19 -11.01 37.94 -5.78
CA ARG A 19 -9.66 37.81 -6.36
C ARG A 19 -8.62 37.59 -5.26
N ASP A 20 -8.66 38.39 -4.20
CA ASP A 20 -7.72 38.31 -3.10
C ASP A 20 -7.91 37.00 -2.32
N ALA A 21 -9.15 36.52 -2.17
CA ALA A 21 -9.44 35.22 -1.57
C ALA A 21 -8.85 34.07 -2.39
N LEU A 22 -9.03 34.07 -3.71
CA LEU A 22 -8.45 33.08 -4.63
C LEU A 22 -6.92 33.08 -4.58
N CYS A 23 -6.29 34.26 -4.67
CA CYS A 23 -4.83 34.39 -4.57
C CYS A 23 -4.29 33.87 -3.22
N ARG A 24 -5.01 34.12 -2.11
CA ARG A 24 -4.63 33.57 -0.80
C ARG A 24 -4.73 32.04 -0.75
N ARG A 25 -5.77 31.45 -1.34
CA ARG A 25 -5.94 29.98 -1.38
C ARG A 25 -4.85 29.31 -2.22
N GLU A 26 -4.58 29.86 -3.39
CA GLU A 26 -3.49 29.42 -4.26
C GLU A 26 -2.13 29.47 -3.56
N LYS A 27 -1.82 30.61 -2.91
CA LYS A 27 -0.58 30.77 -2.15
C LYS A 27 -0.47 29.73 -1.02
N LYS A 28 -1.56 29.50 -0.27
CA LYS A 28 -1.60 28.49 0.80
C LYS A 28 -1.40 27.07 0.28
N ASP A 29 -2.01 26.69 -0.85
CA ASP A 29 -1.80 25.37 -1.46
C ASP A 29 -0.34 25.19 -1.88
N ARG A 30 0.24 26.18 -2.56
CA ARG A 30 1.66 26.16 -2.95
C ARG A 30 2.59 26.02 -1.75
N GLU A 31 2.36 26.78 -0.68
CA GLU A 31 3.13 26.67 0.57
C GLU A 31 2.98 25.30 1.23
N LYS A 32 1.77 24.71 1.22
CA LYS A 32 1.54 23.36 1.75
C LYS A 32 2.31 22.31 0.95
N ARG A 33 2.31 22.38 -0.38
CA ARG A 33 3.03 21.44 -1.24
C ARG A 33 4.54 21.56 -1.08
N GLN A 34 5.06 22.79 -1.02
CA GLN A 34 6.48 23.03 -0.78
C GLN A 34 6.94 22.50 0.58
N LYS A 35 6.12 22.62 1.62
CA LYS A 35 6.41 22.07 2.96
C LYS A 35 6.17 20.57 3.07
N ALA A 36 5.43 19.98 2.14
CA ALA A 36 5.11 18.56 2.17
C ALA A 36 6.30 17.69 1.78
N LEU A 37 7.27 18.20 1.01
CA LEU A 37 8.48 17.51 0.60
C LEU A 37 9.70 18.06 1.34
N VAL A 38 10.35 17.24 2.15
CA VAL A 38 11.58 17.59 2.90
C VAL A 38 12.67 16.58 2.53
N GLY A 39 13.66 17.03 1.75
CA GLY A 39 14.59 16.13 1.08
C GLY A 39 13.83 15.15 0.18
N ASN A 40 14.09 13.85 0.34
CA ASN A 40 13.41 12.79 -0.44
C ASN A 40 12.22 12.17 0.30
N ARG A 41 11.65 12.89 1.29
CA ARG A 41 10.55 12.40 2.12
C ARG A 41 9.35 13.34 2.07
N ILE A 42 8.18 12.77 1.88
CA ILE A 42 6.90 13.46 1.95
C ILE A 42 6.41 13.37 3.39
N VAL A 43 6.49 14.49 4.12
CA VAL A 43 6.15 14.60 5.54
C VAL A 43 4.66 14.81 5.80
N ASN A 44 3.88 15.07 4.74
CA ASN A 44 2.44 15.15 4.80
C ASN A 44 1.83 14.22 3.76
N MET A 45 1.60 12.96 4.14
CA MET A 45 1.00 11.97 3.24
C MET A 45 -0.45 12.32 2.87
N TRP A 46 -1.20 13.00 3.74
CA TRP A 46 -2.60 13.36 3.52
C TRP A 46 -2.76 14.65 2.71
N LEU A 47 -1.77 14.96 1.87
CA LEU A 47 -1.80 16.07 0.96
C LEU A 47 -2.96 15.89 -0.03
N ARG A 48 -3.77 16.94 -0.17
CA ARG A 48 -4.91 16.92 -1.09
C ARG A 48 -4.40 16.87 -2.54
N PRO A 49 -5.16 16.23 -3.46
CA PRO A 49 -4.74 16.14 -4.85
C PRO A 49 -4.52 17.54 -5.43
N ARG A 50 -3.57 17.69 -6.35
CA ARG A 50 -3.30 18.99 -6.97
C ARG A 50 -4.49 19.50 -7.78
N ARG A 51 -5.17 18.59 -8.46
CA ARG A 51 -6.28 18.87 -9.37
C ARG A 51 -7.43 17.89 -9.14
N VAL A 52 -8.62 18.31 -9.53
CA VAL A 52 -9.84 17.51 -9.54
C VAL A 52 -10.63 17.78 -10.81
N TRP A 53 -11.45 16.82 -11.21
CA TRP A 53 -12.38 16.98 -12.32
C TRP A 53 -13.71 17.54 -11.80
N ASP A 54 -13.99 18.81 -12.09
CA ASP A 54 -15.29 19.43 -11.86
C ASP A 54 -16.26 18.96 -12.95
N LEU A 55 -17.18 18.07 -12.56
CA LEU A 55 -18.12 17.42 -13.46
C LEU A 55 -19.14 18.43 -14.00
N TYR A 56 -19.47 19.49 -13.27
CA TYR A 56 -20.46 20.47 -13.75
C TYR A 56 -19.89 21.31 -14.88
N SER A 57 -18.64 21.76 -14.73
CA SER A 57 -17.97 22.55 -15.76
C SER A 57 -17.26 21.73 -16.84
N ASN A 58 -17.17 20.41 -16.64
CA ASN A 58 -16.36 19.49 -17.43
C ASN A 58 -14.91 19.98 -17.61
N ARG A 59 -14.28 20.34 -16.50
CA ARG A 59 -12.89 20.85 -16.47
C ARG A 59 -12.11 20.27 -15.30
N VAL A 60 -10.85 19.96 -15.55
CA VAL A 60 -9.86 19.74 -14.50
C VAL A 60 -9.43 21.09 -13.96
N VAL A 61 -9.44 21.21 -12.64
CA VAL A 61 -9.22 22.46 -11.93
C VAL A 61 -8.38 22.24 -10.68
N PRO A 62 -7.63 23.25 -10.20
CA PRO A 62 -6.86 23.12 -8.98
C PRO A 62 -7.76 22.83 -7.77
N TYR A 63 -7.39 21.88 -6.91
CA TYR A 63 -8.23 21.48 -5.78
C TYR A 63 -8.55 22.63 -4.81
N TRP A 64 -7.62 23.56 -4.61
CA TRP A 64 -7.82 24.67 -3.66
C TRP A 64 -8.99 25.61 -4.00
N ILE A 65 -9.58 25.52 -5.20
CA ILE A 65 -10.80 26.26 -5.54
C ILE A 65 -12.06 25.64 -4.92
N THR A 66 -12.04 24.35 -4.58
CA THR A 66 -13.19 23.63 -4.00
C THR A 66 -13.32 23.87 -2.49
N ASP A 67 -12.23 24.30 -1.85
CA ASP A 67 -12.13 24.59 -0.42
C ASP A 67 -12.88 25.89 -0.06
N THR A 68 -14.12 25.78 0.42
CA THR A 68 -15.00 26.92 0.76
C THR A 68 -15.35 27.04 2.25
N GLY A 69 -14.73 26.24 3.12
CA GLY A 69 -14.85 26.40 4.58
C GLY A 69 -16.18 26.02 5.23
N TYR A 70 -17.24 25.73 4.47
CA TYR A 70 -18.58 25.41 5.03
C TYR A 70 -19.13 24.03 4.66
N GLU A 71 -18.70 23.42 3.55
CA GLU A 71 -19.05 22.04 3.20
C GLU A 71 -17.84 21.36 2.59
N TYR A 72 -17.22 20.45 3.35
CA TYR A 72 -16.09 19.67 2.87
C TYR A 72 -16.61 18.56 1.94
N ARG A 73 -16.46 18.73 0.61
CA ARG A 73 -16.73 17.68 -0.37
C ARG A 73 -15.42 17.24 -1.02
N SER A 74 -14.85 16.14 -0.52
CA SER A 74 -13.75 15.44 -1.20
C SER A 74 -14.22 14.99 -2.59
N PRO A 75 -13.37 15.03 -3.62
CA PRO A 75 -13.68 14.39 -4.89
C PRO A 75 -13.84 12.89 -4.69
N ARG A 76 -14.76 12.25 -5.41
CA ARG A 76 -14.81 10.80 -5.44
C ARG A 76 -13.77 10.25 -6.41
N PRO A 77 -12.86 9.38 -5.98
CA PRO A 77 -11.87 8.81 -6.87
C PRO A 77 -12.47 7.72 -7.76
N ILE A 78 -11.93 7.62 -8.97
CA ILE A 78 -12.25 6.58 -9.94
C ILE A 78 -11.04 5.64 -10.03
N SER A 79 -11.24 4.38 -9.71
CA SER A 79 -10.28 3.30 -9.96
C SER A 79 -10.69 2.54 -11.22
N HIS A 80 -9.72 2.10 -12.03
CA HIS A 80 -10.04 1.41 -13.26
C HIS A 80 -8.97 0.41 -13.71
N ALA A 81 -9.39 -0.61 -14.43
CA ALA A 81 -8.48 -1.49 -15.15
C ALA A 81 -7.77 -0.73 -16.27
N TRP A 82 -6.55 -1.16 -16.59
CA TRP A 82 -5.80 -0.63 -17.73
C TRP A 82 -6.03 -1.49 -18.96
N MET A 83 -6.16 -0.87 -20.13
CA MET A 83 -6.22 -1.58 -21.41
C MET A 83 -4.81 -1.76 -21.98
N ASP A 84 -4.63 -2.62 -22.98
CA ASP A 84 -3.37 -2.65 -23.72
C ASP A 84 -3.15 -1.34 -24.49
N GLU A 85 -1.88 -0.98 -24.75
CA GLU A 85 -1.55 0.25 -25.50
C GLU A 85 -2.23 0.28 -26.88
N LYS A 86 -2.30 -0.89 -27.55
CA LYS A 86 -3.00 -1.05 -28.83
C LYS A 86 -4.51 -0.79 -28.72
N ASP A 87 -5.11 -0.92 -27.54
CA ASP A 87 -6.53 -0.76 -27.28
C ASP A 87 -6.84 0.59 -26.59
N ARG A 88 -5.80 1.42 -26.40
CA ARG A 88 -5.91 2.78 -25.90
C ARG A 88 -5.90 3.81 -27.03
N ALA A 89 -6.63 4.89 -26.82
CA ALA A 89 -6.52 6.13 -27.58
C ALA A 89 -5.85 7.19 -26.70
N VAL A 90 -4.99 7.99 -27.33
CA VAL A 90 -4.32 9.13 -26.70
C VAL A 90 -5.11 10.38 -27.07
N VAL A 91 -5.97 10.85 -26.16
CA VAL A 91 -6.97 11.88 -26.45
C VAL A 91 -6.52 13.25 -25.95
N TRP A 92 -6.49 14.23 -26.85
CA TRP A 92 -6.34 15.65 -26.51
C TRP A 92 -7.71 16.25 -26.22
N THR A 93 -7.90 16.75 -25.01
CA THR A 93 -9.23 17.17 -24.54
C THR A 93 -9.22 18.57 -23.94
N PRO A 94 -10.28 19.38 -24.15
CA PRO A 94 -10.40 20.66 -23.48
C PRO A 94 -10.64 20.51 -21.97
N ILE A 95 -10.94 19.29 -21.49
CA ILE A 95 -11.20 19.01 -20.07
C ILE A 95 -10.00 19.44 -19.20
N ASN A 96 -8.78 19.05 -19.57
CA ASN A 96 -7.54 19.49 -18.91
C ASN A 96 -6.87 20.68 -19.61
N GLY A 97 -7.62 21.42 -20.44
CA GLY A 97 -7.09 22.57 -21.15
C GLY A 97 -6.09 22.24 -22.26
N TYR A 98 -6.07 21.00 -22.75
CA TYR A 98 -5.06 20.52 -23.72
C TYR A 98 -3.62 20.61 -23.21
N GLU A 99 -3.42 20.53 -21.89
CA GLU A 99 -2.08 20.60 -21.29
C GLU A 99 -1.32 19.25 -21.35
N TRP A 100 -2.02 18.12 -21.41
CA TRP A 100 -1.43 16.80 -21.61
C TRP A 100 -2.43 15.87 -22.32
N PRO A 101 -1.95 14.83 -23.01
CA PRO A 101 -2.85 13.83 -23.57
C PRO A 101 -3.43 12.91 -22.49
N VAL A 102 -4.62 12.37 -22.74
CA VAL A 102 -5.33 11.49 -21.79
C VAL A 102 -5.45 10.09 -22.40
N PRO A 103 -4.76 9.07 -21.83
CA PRO A 103 -4.89 7.70 -22.31
C PRO A 103 -6.19 7.07 -21.79
N ILE A 104 -7.10 6.72 -22.70
CA ILE A 104 -8.36 6.03 -22.38
C ILE A 104 -8.59 4.86 -23.34
N PRO A 105 -9.47 3.89 -23.04
CA PRO A 105 -9.86 2.87 -24.01
C PRO A 105 -10.40 3.49 -25.32
N LYS A 106 -10.12 2.87 -26.46
CA LYS A 106 -10.60 3.37 -27.78
C LYS A 106 -12.12 3.45 -27.89
N ASP A 107 -12.81 2.59 -27.15
CA ASP A 107 -14.26 2.48 -27.06
C ASP A 107 -14.88 3.30 -25.92
N ALA A 108 -14.07 4.07 -25.16
CA ALA A 108 -14.55 4.90 -24.06
C ALA A 108 -14.77 6.36 -24.47
N ASP A 109 -15.77 7.00 -23.84
CA ASP A 109 -16.03 8.44 -23.96
C ASP A 109 -16.05 9.10 -22.58
N LEU A 110 -15.18 10.10 -22.38
CA LEU A 110 -15.10 10.89 -21.16
C LEU A 110 -16.43 11.59 -20.81
N ASN A 111 -17.27 11.92 -21.79
CA ASN A 111 -18.60 12.49 -21.53
C ASN A 111 -19.57 11.45 -20.99
N LEU A 112 -19.50 10.19 -21.42
CA LEU A 112 -20.33 9.12 -20.88
C LEU A 112 -19.92 8.79 -19.44
N ILE A 113 -18.61 8.70 -19.17
CA ILE A 113 -18.08 8.57 -17.81
C ILE A 113 -18.57 9.73 -16.92
N ARG A 114 -18.48 10.95 -17.43
CA ARG A 114 -19.00 12.13 -16.72
C ARG A 114 -20.49 12.02 -16.41
N ILE A 115 -21.31 11.61 -17.37
CA ILE A 115 -22.77 11.43 -17.18
C ILE A 115 -23.03 10.39 -16.09
N GLU A 116 -22.32 9.26 -16.13
CA GLU A 116 -22.42 8.22 -15.09
C GLU A 116 -22.07 8.79 -13.70
N MET A 117 -20.98 9.56 -13.59
CA MET A 117 -20.62 10.22 -12.33
C MET A 117 -21.67 11.27 -11.89
N LEU A 118 -22.24 12.02 -12.82
CA LEU A 118 -23.31 12.98 -12.51
C LEU A 118 -24.58 12.29 -12.02
N ASN A 119 -24.92 11.12 -12.57
CA ASN A 119 -26.06 10.30 -12.13
C ASN A 119 -25.86 9.73 -10.72
N LEU A 120 -24.61 9.52 -10.30
CA LEU A 120 -24.25 9.22 -8.90
C LEU A 120 -24.33 10.46 -7.98
N GLY A 121 -24.78 11.61 -8.47
CA GLY A 121 -24.92 12.86 -7.71
C GLY A 121 -23.61 13.59 -7.48
N LEU A 122 -22.56 13.26 -8.25
CA LEU A 122 -21.22 13.78 -8.00
C LEU A 122 -21.03 15.16 -8.62
N GLU A 123 -20.30 15.99 -7.88
CA GLU A 123 -19.88 17.31 -8.34
C GLU A 123 -18.41 17.32 -8.76
N TYR A 124 -17.56 16.64 -7.98
CA TYR A 124 -16.14 16.48 -8.27
C TYR A 124 -15.78 15.00 -8.28
N ALA A 125 -15.01 14.61 -9.30
CA ALA A 125 -14.34 13.33 -9.36
C ALA A 125 -12.83 13.51 -9.36
N TRP A 126 -12.10 12.46 -9.00
CA TRP A 126 -10.66 12.38 -9.22
C TRP A 126 -10.39 11.18 -10.12
N LEU A 127 -9.81 11.44 -11.28
CA LEU A 127 -9.41 10.43 -12.25
C LEU A 127 -7.95 10.69 -12.57
N ASP A 128 -7.08 9.73 -12.27
CA ASP A 128 -5.63 9.81 -12.40
C ASP A 128 -5.18 10.32 -13.78
N VAL A 129 -5.70 9.73 -14.87
CA VAL A 129 -5.36 10.10 -16.25
C VAL A 129 -5.77 11.53 -16.61
N LEU A 130 -6.72 12.13 -15.88
CA LEU A 130 -7.13 13.53 -16.04
C LEU A 130 -6.48 14.48 -15.05
N CYS A 131 -6.25 14.06 -13.81
CA CYS A 131 -5.87 14.95 -12.71
C CYS A 131 -4.34 15.01 -12.51
N LEU A 132 -3.62 13.97 -12.93
CA LEU A 132 -2.16 13.94 -13.01
C LEU A 132 -1.72 14.25 -14.44
N ARG A 133 -0.66 15.05 -14.57
CA ARG A 133 -0.03 15.33 -15.86
C ARG A 133 0.52 14.03 -16.45
N GLN A 134 0.16 13.74 -17.70
CA GLN A 134 0.55 12.51 -18.39
C GLN A 134 1.71 12.77 -19.37
N VAL A 135 2.41 11.70 -19.77
CA VAL A 135 3.51 11.73 -20.73
C VAL A 135 3.02 12.17 -22.12
N GLY A 136 3.82 12.99 -22.81
CA GLY A 136 3.61 13.44 -24.19
C GLY A 136 2.96 14.82 -24.31
N GLY A 137 2.93 15.59 -23.21
CA GLY A 137 2.34 16.94 -23.15
C GLY A 137 3.37 18.07 -23.14
N PRO A 138 2.95 19.33 -23.35
CA PRO A 138 3.73 20.48 -22.93
C PRO A 138 4.06 20.43 -21.42
N GLY A 139 5.30 20.78 -21.07
CA GLY A 139 5.72 20.83 -19.67
C GLY A 139 6.06 19.46 -19.06
N GLU A 140 6.77 18.61 -19.81
CA GLU A 140 7.28 17.31 -19.29
C GLU A 140 8.22 17.48 -18.10
N ASP A 141 8.97 18.59 -18.03
CA ASP A 141 9.77 18.99 -16.88
C ASP A 141 8.90 19.13 -15.61
N LEU A 142 7.76 19.82 -15.75
CA LEU A 142 6.79 19.96 -14.66
C LEU A 142 6.17 18.62 -14.26
N ARG A 143 6.05 17.66 -15.19
CA ARG A 143 5.48 16.34 -14.88
C ARG A 143 6.36 15.62 -13.85
N THR A 144 7.67 15.58 -14.07
CA THR A 144 8.59 14.93 -13.14
C THR A 144 8.51 15.58 -11.75
N GLU A 145 8.58 16.91 -11.67
CA GLU A 145 8.46 17.64 -10.40
C GLU A 145 7.11 17.43 -9.70
N GLU A 146 6.00 17.41 -10.46
CA GLU A 146 4.68 17.12 -9.91
C GLU A 146 4.58 15.69 -9.41
N TRP A 147 5.13 14.71 -10.15
CA TRP A 147 5.05 13.29 -9.83
C TRP A 147 5.84 12.91 -8.58
N GLU A 148 6.98 13.57 -8.32
CA GLU A 148 7.75 13.36 -7.09
C GLU A 148 6.88 13.43 -5.83
N LEU A 149 5.88 14.31 -5.83
CA LEU A 149 4.97 14.56 -4.72
C LEU A 149 3.57 13.95 -4.92
N ASP A 150 2.99 14.13 -6.10
CA ASP A 150 1.57 13.85 -6.34
C ASP A 150 1.30 12.35 -6.57
N VAL A 151 2.24 11.59 -7.15
CA VAL A 151 2.09 10.15 -7.39
C VAL A 151 2.12 9.35 -6.09
N PRO A 152 3.10 9.55 -5.18
CA PRO A 152 3.07 8.90 -3.87
C PRO A 152 1.80 9.20 -3.07
N THR A 153 1.24 10.40 -3.21
CA THR A 153 0.13 10.88 -2.37
C THR A 153 -1.26 10.52 -2.90
N ILE A 154 -1.38 9.81 -4.03
CA ILE A 154 -2.71 9.45 -4.57
C ILE A 154 -3.54 8.60 -3.62
N GLY A 155 -2.89 7.76 -2.79
CA GLY A 155 -3.58 6.95 -1.79
C GLY A 155 -4.43 7.79 -0.82
N ALA A 156 -4.07 9.06 -0.58
CA ALA A 156 -4.85 9.96 0.26
C ALA A 156 -6.23 10.26 -0.34
N VAL A 157 -6.38 10.19 -1.66
CA VAL A 157 -7.67 10.37 -2.34
C VAL A 157 -8.56 9.16 -2.07
N TYR A 158 -8.04 7.96 -2.29
CA TYR A 158 -8.75 6.68 -2.14
C TYR A 158 -9.04 6.30 -0.68
N GLN A 159 -8.20 6.72 0.26
CA GLN A 159 -8.37 6.44 1.69
C GLN A 159 -9.08 7.56 2.47
N SER A 160 -9.57 8.60 1.79
CA SER A 160 -10.24 9.74 2.45
C SER A 160 -11.65 9.47 3.00
N GLY A 161 -12.09 8.20 3.02
CA GLY A 161 -13.42 7.81 3.46
C GLY A 161 -14.55 8.19 2.48
N GLN A 162 -14.22 8.35 1.20
CA GLN A 162 -15.20 8.59 0.13
C GLN A 162 -15.47 7.33 -0.66
N ASP A 163 -16.62 7.29 -1.33
CA ASP A 163 -16.93 6.19 -2.23
C ASP A 163 -15.96 6.15 -3.40
N VAL A 164 -15.34 4.99 -3.62
CA VAL A 164 -14.51 4.73 -4.81
C VAL A 164 -15.40 4.15 -5.90
N VAL A 165 -15.31 4.73 -7.09
CA VAL A 165 -15.99 4.23 -8.29
C VAL A 165 -15.03 3.33 -9.07
N CYS A 166 -15.36 2.06 -9.25
CA CYS A 166 -14.46 1.06 -9.83
C CYS A 166 -14.95 0.56 -11.19
N TYR A 167 -14.20 0.85 -12.26
CA TYR A 167 -14.39 0.22 -13.57
C TYR A 167 -13.50 -1.03 -13.71
N LEU A 168 -14.05 -2.20 -13.40
CA LEU A 168 -13.27 -3.46 -13.36
C LEU A 168 -12.86 -3.97 -14.75
N SER A 169 -13.63 -3.66 -15.80
CA SER A 169 -13.37 -4.11 -17.19
C SER A 169 -12.68 -3.05 -18.07
N GLY A 170 -12.27 -1.92 -17.48
CA GLY A 170 -11.62 -0.81 -18.14
C GLY A 170 -12.44 0.48 -18.05
N LEU A 171 -11.76 1.62 -17.97
CA LEU A 171 -12.36 2.93 -17.76
C LEU A 171 -13.50 3.22 -18.75
N GLY A 172 -14.70 3.48 -18.24
CA GLY A 172 -15.88 3.81 -19.06
C GLY A 172 -16.48 2.65 -19.85
N ARG A 173 -16.03 1.42 -19.62
CA ARG A 173 -16.57 0.22 -20.28
C ARG A 173 -17.61 -0.46 -19.38
N PRO A 174 -18.63 -1.10 -19.97
CA PRO A 174 -19.52 -1.98 -19.22
C PRO A 174 -18.73 -3.08 -18.50
N LEU A 175 -19.22 -3.50 -17.34
CA LEU A 175 -18.69 -4.63 -16.60
C LEU A 175 -19.04 -5.91 -17.34
N THR A 176 -18.06 -6.47 -18.03
CA THR A 176 -18.18 -7.74 -18.73
C THR A 176 -17.17 -8.73 -18.18
N LEU A 177 -17.53 -10.02 -18.21
CA LEU A 177 -16.69 -11.10 -17.74
C LEU A 177 -16.50 -12.15 -18.85
N LYS A 178 -15.27 -12.26 -19.38
CA LYS A 178 -14.88 -13.27 -20.36
C LYS A 178 -13.80 -14.19 -19.78
N GLU A 179 -13.66 -15.36 -20.40
CA GLU A 179 -12.62 -16.32 -20.02
C GLU A 179 -11.24 -15.68 -20.12
N GLY A 180 -10.42 -15.82 -19.06
CA GLY A 180 -9.09 -15.21 -18.97
C GLY A 180 -9.05 -13.74 -18.49
N ASP A 181 -10.19 -13.06 -18.32
CA ASP A 181 -10.20 -11.66 -17.88
C ASP A 181 -9.68 -11.48 -16.45
N LEU A 182 -9.90 -12.46 -15.56
CA LEU A 182 -9.46 -12.40 -14.15
C LEU A 182 -7.95 -12.62 -14.01
N GLU A 183 -7.37 -13.40 -14.91
CA GLU A 183 -5.97 -13.80 -14.96
C GLU A 183 -5.14 -12.85 -15.79
N SER A 184 -5.76 -12.03 -16.63
CA SER A 184 -5.05 -11.04 -17.42
C SER A 184 -4.28 -10.07 -16.53
N ASP A 185 -3.04 -9.73 -16.90
CA ASP A 185 -2.25 -8.68 -16.25
C ASP A 185 -2.93 -7.29 -16.31
N ARG A 186 -3.97 -7.17 -17.14
CA ARG A 186 -4.83 -5.99 -17.28
C ARG A 186 -6.02 -5.99 -16.33
N SER A 187 -6.32 -7.12 -15.71
CA SER A 187 -7.38 -7.24 -14.72
C SER A 187 -7.22 -6.21 -13.62
N TRP A 188 -8.33 -5.60 -13.20
CA TRP A 188 -8.33 -4.67 -12.07
C TRP A 188 -7.73 -5.31 -10.81
N PHE A 189 -7.97 -6.61 -10.60
CA PHE A 189 -7.46 -7.37 -9.45
C PHE A 189 -5.93 -7.59 -9.48
N ARG A 190 -5.32 -7.47 -10.66
CA ARG A 190 -3.89 -7.77 -10.87
C ARG A 190 -3.02 -6.53 -10.98
N ARG A 191 -3.53 -5.31 -10.92
CA ARG A 191 -2.70 -4.09 -11.00
C ARG A 191 -2.09 -3.73 -9.65
N ALA A 192 -0.83 -3.29 -9.65
CA ALA A 192 -0.14 -2.87 -8.42
C ALA A 192 -0.87 -1.70 -7.74
N TRP A 193 -1.12 -0.62 -8.49
CA TRP A 193 -1.78 0.59 -7.97
C TRP A 193 -3.18 0.34 -7.43
N THR A 194 -3.95 -0.58 -8.04
CA THR A 194 -5.32 -0.84 -7.59
C THR A 194 -5.39 -1.42 -6.19
N LEU A 195 -4.28 -1.91 -5.60
CA LEU A 195 -4.26 -2.44 -4.22
C LEU A 195 -4.52 -1.34 -3.19
N GLN A 196 -4.02 -0.14 -3.44
CA GLN A 196 -4.30 1.01 -2.58
C GLN A 196 -5.57 1.78 -2.98
N GLU A 197 -6.13 1.48 -4.15
CA GLU A 197 -7.34 2.13 -4.68
C GLU A 197 -8.64 1.40 -4.29
N ILE A 198 -8.53 0.29 -3.55
CA ILE A 198 -9.65 -0.61 -3.21
C ILE A 198 -10.79 0.13 -2.45
N GLY A 199 -10.46 1.13 -1.63
CA GLY A 199 -11.41 1.80 -0.74
C GLY A 199 -11.98 0.85 0.33
N ARG A 200 -12.85 1.35 1.22
CA ARG A 200 -13.60 0.47 2.14
C ARG A 200 -14.78 -0.15 1.41
N GLU A 201 -15.16 -1.38 1.77
CA GLU A 201 -16.27 -2.11 1.14
C GLU A 201 -17.56 -1.29 1.08
N GLU A 202 -17.98 -0.75 2.22
CA GLU A 202 -19.22 0.03 2.37
C GLU A 202 -19.27 1.30 1.51
N TYR A 203 -18.12 1.72 0.97
CA TYR A 203 -17.93 2.89 0.12
C TYR A 203 -17.40 2.49 -1.26
N ARG A 204 -17.83 1.38 -1.86
CA ARG A 204 -17.46 1.02 -3.24
C ARG A 204 -18.67 0.99 -4.16
N VAL A 205 -18.55 1.68 -5.29
CA VAL A 205 -19.50 1.61 -6.40
C VAL A 205 -18.82 0.92 -7.58
N ILE A 206 -19.40 -0.16 -8.08
CA ILE A 206 -18.91 -0.79 -9.31
C ILE A 206 -19.58 -0.10 -10.49
N ALA A 207 -18.77 0.51 -11.36
CA ALA A 207 -19.23 1.25 -12.52
C ALA A 207 -19.31 0.37 -13.77
N GLY A 208 -20.06 0.85 -14.77
CA GLY A 208 -20.40 0.07 -15.95
C GLY A 208 -21.32 -1.12 -15.63
N ASP A 209 -21.97 -1.12 -14.47
CA ASP A 209 -22.94 -2.15 -14.11
C ASP A 209 -24.16 -2.09 -15.04
N THR A 210 -24.60 -3.26 -15.48
CA THR A 210 -25.71 -3.42 -16.42
C THR A 210 -26.64 -4.50 -15.91
N PRO A 211 -27.96 -4.44 -16.14
CA PRO A 211 -28.91 -5.42 -15.59
C PRO A 211 -28.57 -6.89 -15.87
N ASP A 212 -27.96 -7.19 -17.02
CA ASP A 212 -27.53 -8.54 -17.43
C ASP A 212 -26.06 -8.83 -17.06
N GLY A 213 -25.45 -7.97 -16.25
CA GLY A 213 -24.04 -8.02 -15.88
C GLY A 213 -23.72 -9.03 -14.79
N PRO A 214 -22.44 -9.32 -14.54
CA PRO A 214 -22.01 -10.37 -13.61
C PRO A 214 -22.35 -10.08 -12.14
N LEU A 215 -22.66 -8.84 -11.77
CA LEU A 215 -23.12 -8.49 -10.41
C LEU A 215 -24.53 -8.99 -10.12
N HIS A 216 -25.38 -9.11 -11.14
CA HIS A 216 -26.77 -9.55 -11.01
C HIS A 216 -26.96 -11.06 -11.27
N ALA A 217 -25.87 -11.79 -11.50
CA ALA A 217 -25.93 -13.22 -11.73
C ALA A 217 -26.55 -13.97 -10.53
N GLU A 218 -27.52 -14.85 -10.81
CA GLU A 218 -28.19 -15.63 -9.78
C GLU A 218 -27.22 -16.58 -9.06
N CYS A 219 -27.31 -16.61 -7.73
CA CYS A 219 -26.60 -17.54 -6.88
C CYS A 219 -27.62 -18.49 -6.23
N LYS A 220 -27.67 -19.75 -6.69
CA LYS A 220 -28.59 -20.78 -6.20
C LYS A 220 -27.82 -21.73 -5.28
N ASP A 221 -28.29 -21.91 -4.05
CA ASP A 221 -27.66 -22.77 -3.04
C ASP A 221 -26.16 -22.48 -2.83
N GLY A 222 -25.76 -21.20 -2.93
CA GLY A 222 -24.38 -20.75 -2.79
C GLY A 222 -23.48 -21.01 -4.00
N LYS A 223 -24.04 -21.39 -5.14
CA LYS A 223 -23.31 -21.61 -6.40
C LYS A 223 -23.82 -20.70 -7.50
N TYR A 224 -22.88 -20.12 -8.24
CA TYR A 224 -23.18 -19.40 -9.48
C TYR A 224 -23.26 -20.39 -10.64
N GLU A 225 -23.90 -19.98 -11.73
CA GLU A 225 -24.06 -20.79 -12.94
C GLU A 225 -22.73 -21.26 -13.54
N THR A 226 -21.69 -20.43 -13.47
CA THR A 226 -20.38 -20.74 -14.02
C THR A 226 -19.28 -20.68 -12.97
N GLU A 227 -18.22 -21.45 -13.19
CA GLU A 227 -17.00 -21.37 -12.37
C GLU A 227 -16.39 -19.97 -12.46
N LEU A 228 -16.40 -19.35 -13.65
CA LEU A 228 -15.90 -18.00 -13.87
C LEU A 228 -16.64 -16.95 -13.00
N LEU A 229 -17.97 -17.02 -12.91
CA LEU A 229 -18.75 -16.16 -12.01
C LEU A 229 -18.41 -16.43 -10.54
N THR A 230 -18.27 -17.69 -10.16
CA THR A 230 -17.88 -18.07 -8.80
C THR A 230 -16.52 -17.46 -8.43
N ARG A 231 -15.54 -17.53 -9.34
CA ARG A 231 -14.20 -16.95 -9.15
C ARG A 231 -14.23 -15.43 -9.11
N PHE A 232 -15.02 -14.78 -9.96
CA PHE A 232 -15.23 -13.33 -9.95
C PHE A 232 -15.80 -12.84 -8.61
N HIS A 233 -16.90 -13.44 -8.14
CA HIS A 233 -17.50 -13.07 -6.85
C HIS A 233 -16.60 -13.38 -5.66
N LYS A 234 -15.82 -14.47 -5.72
CA LYS A 234 -14.79 -14.79 -4.71
C LYS A 234 -13.68 -13.73 -4.69
N GLN A 235 -13.15 -13.32 -5.84
CA GLN A 235 -12.13 -12.26 -5.91
C GLN A 235 -12.69 -10.93 -5.42
N LEU A 236 -13.88 -10.54 -5.87
CA LEU A 236 -14.54 -9.32 -5.40
C LEU A 236 -14.73 -9.34 -3.88
N ARG A 237 -15.14 -10.49 -3.30
CA ARG A 237 -15.23 -10.66 -1.85
C ARG A 237 -13.89 -10.57 -1.14
N SER A 238 -12.86 -11.24 -1.64
CA SER A 238 -11.53 -11.19 -1.02
C SER A 238 -11.01 -9.77 -0.88
N THR A 239 -11.28 -8.88 -1.86
CA THR A 239 -10.89 -7.46 -1.77
C THR A 239 -11.66 -6.65 -0.72
N ARG A 240 -12.75 -7.18 -0.17
CA ARG A 240 -13.55 -6.54 0.89
C ARG A 240 -13.02 -6.88 2.28
N GLU A 241 -12.48 -8.09 2.43
CA GLU A 241 -12.01 -8.65 3.70
C GLU A 241 -10.54 -8.26 4.01
N LEU A 242 -9.86 -7.54 3.11
CA LEU A 242 -8.47 -7.12 3.27
C LEU A 242 -8.30 -6.14 4.44
N THR A 243 -7.85 -6.65 5.59
CA THR A 243 -7.34 -5.86 6.71
C THR A 243 -5.81 -5.83 6.60
N LEU A 244 -5.27 -4.97 5.73
CA LEU A 244 -3.89 -5.08 5.26
C LEU A 244 -2.85 -4.84 6.37
N CYS A 245 -2.38 -5.92 6.98
CA CYS A 245 -1.11 -6.04 7.68
C CYS A 245 0.04 -6.00 6.64
N VAL A 246 1.30 -5.80 7.06
CA VAL A 246 2.45 -5.85 6.14
C VAL A 246 2.53 -7.18 5.37
N PRO A 247 2.41 -8.37 5.99
CA PRO A 247 2.52 -9.64 5.28
C PRO A 247 1.46 -9.79 4.18
N GLU A 248 0.18 -9.57 4.48
CA GLU A 248 -0.86 -9.70 3.44
C GLU A 248 -0.70 -8.64 2.33
N ALA A 249 -0.32 -7.41 2.68
CA ALA A 249 -0.06 -6.39 1.66
C ALA A 249 1.10 -6.78 0.73
N LEU A 250 2.16 -7.39 1.26
CA LEU A 250 3.26 -7.93 0.45
C LEU A 250 2.80 -9.10 -0.41
N GLU A 251 2.08 -10.07 0.16
CA GLU A 251 1.57 -11.25 -0.56
C GLU A 251 0.63 -10.84 -1.71
N GLU A 252 -0.25 -9.89 -1.48
CA GLU A 252 -1.13 -9.35 -2.51
C GLU A 252 -0.35 -8.57 -3.57
N MET A 253 0.72 -7.86 -3.21
CA MET A 253 1.57 -7.14 -4.15
C MET A 253 2.45 -8.09 -5.01
N GLN A 254 2.81 -9.27 -4.49
CA GLN A 254 3.50 -10.31 -5.26
C GLN A 254 2.66 -10.75 -6.46
N LYS A 255 1.34 -10.92 -6.27
CA LYS A 255 0.37 -11.35 -7.28
C LYS A 255 0.08 -10.28 -8.35
N ARG A 256 0.50 -9.03 -8.10
CA ARG A 256 0.18 -7.86 -8.93
C ARG A 256 1.25 -7.58 -9.98
N VAL A 257 0.87 -6.76 -10.96
CA VAL A 257 1.65 -6.37 -12.13
C VAL A 257 1.67 -4.85 -12.23
N SER A 258 2.81 -4.31 -12.66
CA SER A 258 3.06 -2.88 -12.80
C SER A 258 3.79 -2.60 -14.10
N THR A 259 3.55 -1.43 -14.71
CA THR A 259 4.33 -1.00 -15.88
C THR A 259 5.75 -0.65 -15.48
N LYS A 260 5.93 0.06 -14.37
CA LYS A 260 7.26 0.32 -13.81
C LYS A 260 7.44 -0.52 -12.55
N PRO A 261 8.55 -1.25 -12.38
CA PRO A 261 8.77 -2.06 -11.19
C PRO A 261 8.66 -1.28 -9.86
N VAL A 262 9.10 -0.02 -9.84
CA VAL A 262 9.03 0.86 -8.65
C VAL A 262 7.60 1.16 -8.20
N ASP A 263 6.62 1.06 -9.10
CA ASP A 263 5.20 1.30 -8.79
C ASP A 263 4.66 0.29 -7.77
N LYS A 264 5.21 -0.94 -7.72
CA LYS A 264 4.84 -1.89 -6.67
C LYS A 264 5.21 -1.37 -5.29
N ILE A 265 6.38 -0.76 -5.15
CA ILE A 265 6.86 -0.21 -3.88
C ILE A 265 6.05 1.04 -3.53
N ALA A 266 5.84 1.95 -4.49
CA ALA A 266 5.03 3.14 -4.28
C ALA A 266 3.57 2.80 -3.92
N GLY A 267 3.02 1.75 -4.53
CA GLY A 267 1.69 1.22 -4.25
C GLY A 267 1.49 0.67 -2.83
N LEU A 268 2.58 0.34 -2.12
CA LEU A 268 2.55 -0.14 -0.74
C LEU A 268 2.56 1.00 0.30
N ALA A 269 2.92 2.23 -0.09
CA ALA A 269 3.22 3.31 0.87
C ALA A 269 2.06 3.62 1.83
N PHE A 270 0.84 3.66 1.30
CA PHE A 270 -0.38 3.90 2.06
C PHE A 270 -0.92 2.67 2.79
N LEU A 271 -0.46 1.47 2.42
CA LEU A 271 -0.87 0.20 3.04
C LEU A 271 0.00 -0.12 4.26
N MET A 272 1.26 0.30 4.23
CA MET A 272 2.27 -0.02 5.24
C MET A 272 2.26 0.92 6.46
N GLY A 273 1.17 1.68 6.65
CA GLY A 273 1.00 2.64 7.75
C GLY A 273 2.25 3.48 7.98
N SER A 274 2.63 4.29 7.01
CA SER A 274 3.81 5.16 7.12
C SER A 274 3.38 6.55 7.56
N GLY A 275 4.07 7.20 8.50
CA GLY A 275 3.77 8.60 8.89
C GLY A 275 4.32 9.64 7.92
N THR A 276 5.32 9.22 7.15
CA THR A 276 5.87 9.93 5.99
C THR A 276 5.97 8.91 4.86
N ILE A 277 6.05 9.34 3.60
CA ILE A 277 6.24 8.42 2.46
C ILE A 277 7.43 8.88 1.62
N PRO A 278 8.18 7.96 0.98
CA PRO A 278 9.28 8.36 0.10
C PRO A 278 8.76 9.13 -1.11
N ALA A 279 9.55 10.08 -1.61
CA ALA A 279 9.30 10.70 -2.91
C ALA A 279 9.42 9.68 -4.05
N TYR A 280 8.69 9.90 -5.13
CA TYR A 280 8.69 8.99 -6.28
C TYR A 280 9.73 9.41 -7.32
N TYR A 281 10.63 8.48 -7.65
CA TYR A 281 11.56 8.64 -8.77
C TYR A 281 11.44 7.43 -9.68
N GLU A 282 11.08 7.67 -10.94
CA GLU A 282 10.94 6.62 -11.95
C GLU A 282 12.24 5.83 -12.16
N SER A 283 13.39 6.48 -11.94
CA SER A 283 14.73 5.93 -12.13
C SER A 283 15.32 5.30 -10.87
N ALA A 284 14.62 5.29 -9.74
CA ALA A 284 15.14 4.70 -8.51
C ALA A 284 15.37 3.20 -8.68
N SER A 285 16.44 2.68 -8.08
CA SER A 285 16.57 1.24 -7.95
C SER A 285 15.50 0.71 -6.99
N LEU A 286 15.08 -0.54 -7.21
CA LEU A 286 14.06 -1.16 -6.37
C LEU A 286 14.47 -1.25 -4.90
N GLU A 287 15.73 -1.59 -4.63
CA GLU A 287 16.20 -1.72 -3.25
C GLU A 287 16.32 -0.35 -2.55
N GLU A 288 16.72 0.71 -3.25
CA GLU A 288 16.73 2.07 -2.69
C GLU A 288 15.31 2.54 -2.35
N ALA A 289 14.35 2.33 -3.27
CA ALA A 289 12.95 2.69 -3.05
C ALA A 289 12.34 1.88 -1.90
N TRP A 290 12.62 0.58 -1.83
CA TRP A 290 12.18 -0.31 -0.75
C TRP A 290 12.78 0.12 0.59
N THR A 291 14.08 0.36 0.63
CA THR A 291 14.78 0.86 1.82
C THR A 291 14.17 2.18 2.30
N ALA A 292 13.90 3.11 1.39
CA ALA A 292 13.26 4.38 1.72
C ALA A 292 11.84 4.19 2.29
N LEU A 293 11.06 3.25 1.74
CA LEU A 293 9.74 2.92 2.28
C LEU A 293 9.83 2.31 3.70
N VAL A 294 10.66 1.27 3.91
CA VAL A 294 10.85 0.64 5.24
C VAL A 294 11.28 1.66 6.29
N ASN A 295 12.15 2.58 5.89
CA ASN A 295 12.62 3.68 6.72
C ASN A 295 11.52 4.66 7.16
N SER A 296 10.40 4.70 6.41
CA SER A 296 9.30 5.65 6.61
C SER A 296 8.08 5.04 7.33
N MET A 297 8.03 3.71 7.46
CA MET A 297 6.97 2.96 8.16
C MET A 297 6.88 3.34 9.64
N TYR A 298 5.71 3.19 10.28
CA TYR A 298 5.65 3.24 11.74
C TYR A 298 6.36 2.01 12.36
N ALA A 299 6.80 2.16 13.61
CA ALA A 299 7.58 1.15 14.32
C ALA A 299 6.90 -0.23 14.40
N GLY A 300 5.57 -0.27 14.52
CA GLY A 300 4.79 -1.52 14.52
C GLY A 300 4.84 -2.27 13.19
N PHE A 301 4.79 -1.58 12.04
CA PHE A 301 4.87 -2.22 10.73
C PHE A 301 6.30 -2.71 10.40
N ARG A 302 7.33 -2.00 10.89
CA ARG A 302 8.72 -2.51 10.79
C ARG A 302 8.92 -3.82 11.55
N VAL A 303 8.24 -4.00 12.68
CA VAL A 303 8.31 -5.27 13.43
C VAL A 303 7.75 -6.40 12.60
N GLN A 304 6.63 -6.18 11.90
CA GLN A 304 6.07 -7.22 11.04
C GLN A 304 7.11 -7.67 9.99
N LEU A 305 7.90 -6.76 9.41
CA LEU A 305 9.02 -7.13 8.52
C LEU A 305 10.12 -7.94 9.22
N PHE A 306 10.40 -7.65 10.49
CA PHE A 306 11.37 -8.40 11.29
C PHE A 306 10.96 -9.86 11.47
N PHE A 307 9.66 -10.18 11.47
CA PHE A 307 9.12 -11.53 11.63
C PHE A 307 8.68 -12.22 10.31
N VAL A 308 8.39 -11.46 9.24
CA VAL A 308 7.74 -12.01 8.03
C VAL A 308 8.67 -12.88 7.17
N CYS A 309 9.97 -12.54 7.08
CA CYS A 309 10.91 -13.27 6.24
C CYS A 309 11.79 -14.18 7.11
N PRO A 310 11.82 -15.51 6.88
CA PRO A 310 12.70 -16.38 7.64
C PRO A 310 14.17 -16.03 7.44
N GLU A 311 14.58 -15.77 6.20
CA GLU A 311 15.97 -15.50 5.91
C GLU A 311 16.43 -14.13 6.42
N PRO A 312 17.70 -13.99 6.81
CA PRO A 312 18.25 -12.69 7.15
C PRO A 312 18.39 -11.82 5.90
N GLY A 313 18.31 -10.51 6.08
CA GLY A 313 18.47 -9.52 5.01
C GLY A 313 19.74 -9.72 4.18
N ASP A 314 19.64 -9.61 2.85
CA ASP A 314 20.78 -9.79 1.93
C ASP A 314 21.29 -8.48 1.29
N ARG A 315 20.54 -7.37 1.41
CA ARG A 315 20.85 -6.07 0.77
C ARG A 315 20.81 -4.89 1.76
N GLY A 316 21.27 -5.10 2.98
CA GLY A 316 21.25 -4.07 4.03
C GLY A 316 21.39 -4.70 5.42
N PRO A 317 20.79 -4.09 6.45
CA PRO A 317 20.73 -4.68 7.78
C PRO A 317 20.09 -6.08 7.75
N LYS A 318 20.63 -7.04 8.50
CA LYS A 318 20.17 -8.44 8.53
C LYS A 318 18.77 -8.59 9.11
N TRP A 319 18.32 -7.66 9.93
CA TRP A 319 16.99 -7.69 10.53
C TRP A 319 15.85 -7.55 9.53
N ARG A 320 16.01 -6.80 8.44
CA ARG A 320 14.95 -6.56 7.44
C ARG A 320 15.22 -7.30 6.13
N PRO A 321 14.17 -7.79 5.44
CA PRO A 321 14.34 -8.37 4.13
C PRO A 321 14.59 -7.30 3.05
N SER A 322 15.26 -7.71 1.97
CA SER A 322 15.36 -6.92 0.73
C SER A 322 14.06 -6.98 -0.07
N TRP A 323 13.95 -6.11 -1.09
CA TRP A 323 12.82 -6.14 -2.01
C TRP A 323 12.70 -7.49 -2.73
N ASP A 324 13.85 -8.06 -3.11
CA ASP A 324 13.92 -9.36 -3.78
C ASP A 324 13.39 -10.49 -2.87
N GLN A 325 13.82 -10.50 -1.61
CA GLN A 325 13.36 -11.47 -0.62
C GLN A 325 11.85 -11.38 -0.41
N VAL A 326 11.28 -10.19 -0.22
CA VAL A 326 9.82 -10.05 -0.02
C VAL A 326 8.98 -10.31 -1.28
N THR A 327 9.60 -10.32 -2.46
CA THR A 327 8.89 -10.56 -3.72
C THR A 327 8.96 -12.01 -4.16
N ASN A 328 10.09 -12.68 -3.94
CA ASN A 328 10.38 -13.97 -4.53
C ASN A 328 10.42 -15.14 -3.54
N LYS A 329 10.32 -14.86 -2.23
CA LYS A 329 10.36 -15.90 -1.18
C LYS A 329 9.01 -16.02 -0.49
N PRO A 330 8.67 -17.23 0.00
CA PRO A 330 7.51 -17.41 0.84
C PRO A 330 7.65 -16.56 2.12
N LEU A 331 6.57 -15.87 2.44
CA LEU A 331 6.43 -15.04 3.63
C LEU A 331 5.72 -15.84 4.72
N LEU A 332 6.15 -15.69 5.97
CA LEU A 332 5.46 -16.24 7.12
C LEU A 332 4.22 -15.40 7.42
N ALA A 333 3.14 -16.04 7.84
CA ALA A 333 2.01 -15.34 8.43
C ALA A 333 2.47 -14.66 9.73
N TYR A 334 2.09 -13.41 9.94
CA TYR A 334 2.39 -12.70 11.18
C TYR A 334 1.32 -11.65 11.52
N ASN A 335 0.71 -11.83 12.69
CA ASN A 335 -0.39 -11.07 13.28
C ASN A 335 0.01 -10.47 14.64
N GLY A 336 1.29 -10.48 15.00
CA GLY A 336 1.75 -9.94 16.29
C GLY A 336 1.68 -8.40 16.34
N VAL A 337 1.10 -7.86 17.41
CA VAL A 337 0.73 -6.42 17.51
C VAL A 337 1.54 -5.63 18.56
N PHE A 338 2.32 -6.28 19.44
CA PHE A 338 2.77 -5.66 20.69
C PHE A 338 4.25 -5.26 20.77
N GLN A 339 5.02 -5.40 19.69
CA GLN A 339 6.43 -4.98 19.67
C GLN A 339 6.65 -3.82 18.72
N PHE A 340 7.72 -3.06 18.99
CA PHE A 340 8.10 -1.88 18.23
C PHE A 340 9.58 -1.99 17.82
N VAL A 341 9.85 -1.73 16.55
CA VAL A 341 11.20 -1.50 16.03
C VAL A 341 11.33 0.00 15.86
N ASP A 342 11.87 0.62 16.88
CA ASP A 342 12.06 2.05 16.96
C ASP A 342 13.28 2.46 16.14
N ARG A 343 13.17 3.62 15.51
CA ARG A 343 14.29 4.28 14.84
C ARG A 343 14.49 5.63 15.49
N HIS A 344 15.73 5.96 15.83
CA HIS A 344 16.05 7.28 16.37
C HIS A 344 15.94 8.33 15.25
N GLU A 345 15.25 9.46 15.49
CA GLU A 345 15.04 10.50 14.47
C GLU A 345 16.34 11.11 13.92
N THR A 346 17.42 11.01 14.67
CA THR A 346 18.75 11.57 14.34
C THR A 346 19.82 10.52 14.05
N GLY A 347 19.47 9.22 13.99
CA GLY A 347 20.42 8.13 13.79
C GLY A 347 19.92 7.03 12.85
N ASP A 348 20.86 6.27 12.29
CA ASP A 348 20.58 5.10 11.45
C ASP A 348 20.52 3.80 12.27
N GLU A 349 20.39 3.91 13.59
CA GLU A 349 20.25 2.75 14.48
C GLU A 349 18.77 2.41 14.67
N GLU A 350 18.40 1.21 14.23
CA GLU A 350 17.13 0.58 14.60
C GLU A 350 17.31 -0.24 15.89
N ALA A 351 16.36 -0.13 16.81
CA ALA A 351 16.39 -0.87 18.05
C ALA A 351 15.02 -1.44 18.41
N CYS A 352 15.03 -2.55 19.15
CA CYS A 352 13.82 -3.18 19.68
C CYS A 352 13.98 -3.38 21.19
N ASP A 353 12.94 -3.00 21.94
CA ASP A 353 12.82 -3.26 23.38
C ASP A 353 11.90 -4.45 23.61
N ALA A 354 12.48 -5.64 23.64
CA ALA A 354 11.74 -6.90 23.69
C ALA A 354 12.24 -7.83 24.80
N GLY A 355 11.36 -8.76 25.20
CA GLY A 355 11.74 -9.91 26.02
C GLY A 355 12.66 -10.81 25.21
N CYS A 356 13.87 -11.04 25.72
CA CYS A 356 14.85 -11.90 25.08
C CYS A 356 15.52 -12.84 26.06
N ILE A 357 16.06 -13.93 25.54
CA ILE A 357 16.74 -14.96 26.32
C ILE A 357 17.77 -15.66 25.47
N ASP A 358 18.90 -16.00 26.08
CA ASP A 358 20.02 -16.66 25.41
C ASP A 358 19.95 -18.17 25.73
N GLY A 359 20.25 -19.02 24.74
CA GLY A 359 20.18 -20.48 24.92
C GLY A 359 20.76 -21.25 23.75
N LEU A 360 20.98 -22.55 23.96
CA LEU A 360 21.53 -23.46 22.96
C LEU A 360 20.41 -24.02 22.07
N VAL A 361 20.60 -23.95 20.75
CA VAL A 361 19.68 -24.51 19.75
C VAL A 361 20.25 -25.82 19.20
N ARG A 362 19.41 -26.85 19.10
CA ARG A 362 19.76 -28.16 18.52
C ARG A 362 18.67 -28.67 17.59
N GLY A 363 19.05 -29.54 16.64
CA GLY A 363 18.11 -30.24 15.76
C GLY A 363 17.55 -29.46 14.56
N LEU A 364 17.97 -28.20 14.35
CA LEU A 364 17.51 -27.39 13.21
C LEU A 364 18.54 -27.30 12.05
N ALA A 365 19.71 -27.94 12.18
CA ALA A 365 20.78 -27.83 11.20
C ALA A 365 20.54 -28.63 9.91
N VAL A 366 19.85 -29.77 10.02
CA VAL A 366 19.60 -30.68 8.89
C VAL A 366 18.37 -30.23 8.12
N VAL A 367 18.51 -30.11 6.79
CA VAL A 367 17.38 -29.77 5.90
C VAL A 367 16.77 -31.06 5.38
N GLU A 368 15.69 -31.50 6.02
CA GLU A 368 14.77 -32.53 5.50
C GLU A 368 13.51 -31.84 4.96
N GLY A 369 12.77 -32.50 4.05
CA GLY A 369 11.57 -31.91 3.47
C GLY A 369 10.49 -31.66 4.53
N GLY A 370 9.96 -30.44 4.60
CA GLY A 370 8.92 -30.03 5.55
C GLY A 370 9.44 -29.16 6.68
N ASP A 371 8.68 -29.12 7.78
CA ASP A 371 9.02 -28.35 8.98
C ASP A 371 10.16 -29.04 9.75
N ARG A 372 11.10 -28.24 10.26
CA ARG A 372 12.22 -28.75 11.05
C ARG A 372 11.94 -28.54 12.53
N HIS A 373 12.10 -29.60 13.31
CA HIS A 373 11.84 -29.58 14.74
C HIS A 373 13.15 -29.71 15.52
N GLY A 374 13.27 -28.91 16.56
CA GLY A 374 14.46 -28.87 17.39
C GLY A 374 14.15 -28.57 18.85
N GLU A 375 15.20 -28.32 19.61
CA GLU A 375 15.12 -27.92 21.01
C GLU A 375 15.86 -26.60 21.24
N PHE A 376 15.25 -25.72 22.04
CA PHE A 376 15.91 -24.58 22.65
C PHE A 376 16.16 -24.90 24.12
N ILE A 377 17.42 -24.83 24.53
CA ILE A 377 17.88 -25.26 25.85
C ILE A 377 18.42 -24.05 26.61
N VAL A 378 17.87 -23.80 27.79
CA VAL A 378 18.21 -22.66 28.63
C VAL A 378 18.62 -23.15 30.02
N GLU A 379 19.67 -22.56 30.58
CA GLU A 379 20.01 -22.71 31.99
C GLU A 379 19.19 -21.71 32.82
N CYS A 380 18.38 -22.22 33.73
CA CYS A 380 17.56 -21.45 34.66
C CYS A 380 18.02 -21.75 36.10
N ASP A 381 17.56 -20.92 37.05
CA ASP A 381 17.86 -21.11 38.48
C ASP A 381 17.44 -22.50 39.01
N ASP A 382 16.36 -23.06 38.46
CA ASP A 382 15.83 -24.39 38.80
C ASP A 382 16.45 -25.55 37.98
N GLY A 383 17.48 -25.27 37.17
CA GLY A 383 18.17 -26.24 36.31
C GLY A 383 17.96 -25.99 34.81
N ILE A 384 18.15 -27.05 34.00
CA ILE A 384 18.09 -26.94 32.53
C ILE A 384 16.63 -27.08 32.05
N ALA A 385 16.10 -26.01 31.45
CA ALA A 385 14.81 -26.02 30.75
C ALA A 385 15.00 -26.32 29.27
N ARG A 386 14.08 -27.12 28.70
CA ARG A 386 14.04 -27.44 27.26
C ARG A 386 12.70 -27.06 26.68
N PHE A 387 12.73 -26.41 25.52
CA PHE A 387 11.57 -25.94 24.80
C PHE A 387 11.56 -26.51 23.39
N LYS A 388 10.41 -26.98 22.93
CA LYS A 388 10.26 -27.48 21.55
C LYS A 388 10.12 -26.29 20.60
N ILE A 389 10.91 -26.30 19.54
CA ILE A 389 10.93 -25.24 18.53
C ILE A 389 10.72 -25.84 17.14
N THR A 390 10.05 -25.07 16.28
CA THR A 390 9.78 -25.43 14.90
C THR A 390 10.28 -24.32 13.97
N ALA A 391 10.94 -24.70 12.88
CA ALA A 391 11.26 -23.83 11.77
C ALA A 391 10.41 -24.26 10.56
N ALA A 392 9.35 -23.51 10.26
CA ALA A 392 8.43 -23.73 9.14
C ALA A 392 9.01 -23.25 7.78
N HIS A 393 10.32 -23.45 7.59
CA HIS A 393 11.07 -22.98 6.43
C HIS A 393 12.31 -23.85 6.20
N THR A 394 12.93 -23.76 5.02
CA THR A 394 14.05 -24.63 4.62
C THR A 394 15.45 -24.09 4.97
N TYR A 395 15.56 -22.82 5.41
CA TYR A 395 16.85 -22.19 5.74
C TYR A 395 17.53 -22.81 6.98
N PRO A 396 18.70 -23.49 6.85
CA PRO A 396 19.35 -24.22 7.94
C PRO A 396 19.76 -23.30 9.11
N ILE A 397 19.55 -23.78 10.33
CA ILE A 397 19.98 -23.09 11.55
C ILE A 397 20.98 -24.00 12.27
N PRO A 398 22.29 -23.72 12.18
CA PRO A 398 23.32 -24.53 12.82
C PRO A 398 23.13 -24.63 14.33
N GLU A 399 23.56 -25.72 14.94
CA GLU A 399 23.58 -25.84 16.40
C GLU A 399 24.59 -24.85 16.99
N ASP A 400 24.11 -23.92 17.81
CA ASP A 400 24.91 -22.89 18.45
C ASP A 400 24.10 -22.23 19.58
N THR A 401 24.75 -21.34 20.33
CA THR A 401 24.08 -20.44 21.26
C THR A 401 23.50 -19.26 20.49
N TYR A 402 22.21 -19.02 20.67
CA TYR A 402 21.48 -17.91 20.07
C TYR A 402 20.68 -17.16 21.12
N THR A 403 20.27 -15.95 20.75
CA THR A 403 19.28 -15.16 21.45
C THR A 403 17.94 -15.32 20.74
N LEU A 404 16.90 -15.65 21.50
CA LEU A 404 15.52 -15.56 21.03
C LEU A 404 14.92 -14.23 21.48
N ILE A 405 14.29 -13.53 20.54
CA ILE A 405 13.47 -12.36 20.76
C ILE A 405 12.02 -12.76 20.55
N TYR A 406 11.19 -12.58 21.56
CA TYR A 406 9.76 -12.85 21.48
C TYR A 406 9.12 -11.97 20.40
N GLY A 407 8.06 -12.39 19.70
CA GLY A 407 7.35 -11.54 18.72
C GLY A 407 6.02 -10.96 19.20
N GLY A 408 5.38 -11.57 20.18
CA GLY A 408 4.09 -11.12 20.70
C GLY A 408 3.10 -12.26 20.91
N ASP A 409 1.96 -11.89 21.47
CA ASP A 409 1.05 -12.82 22.13
C ASP A 409 0.21 -13.71 21.20
N ILE A 410 0.11 -13.37 19.90
CA ILE A 410 -0.89 -13.97 19.00
C ILE A 410 -0.34 -15.16 18.21
N ASP A 411 0.87 -15.08 17.64
CA ASP A 411 1.37 -16.10 16.70
C ASP A 411 2.51 -16.98 17.25
N HIS A 412 2.92 -16.76 18.51
CA HIS A 412 4.00 -17.52 19.15
C HIS A 412 5.29 -17.60 18.34
N SER A 413 5.51 -16.62 17.47
CA SER A 413 6.71 -16.49 16.66
C SER A 413 7.84 -15.87 17.48
N TRP A 414 9.05 -16.35 17.23
CA TRP A 414 10.28 -15.91 17.88
C TRP A 414 11.33 -15.61 16.81
N VAL A 415 11.96 -14.44 16.88
CA VAL A 415 13.13 -14.17 16.04
C VAL A 415 14.36 -14.74 16.73
N ILE A 416 15.09 -15.57 16.02
CA ILE A 416 16.37 -16.14 16.46
C ILE A 416 17.51 -15.34 15.84
N GLY A 417 18.52 -15.01 16.64
CA GLY A 417 19.68 -14.29 16.17
C GLY A 417 20.87 -14.37 17.10
N ARG A 418 21.98 -13.75 16.68
CA ARG A 418 23.22 -13.70 17.45
C ARG A 418 23.28 -12.41 18.26
N SER A 419 23.53 -12.54 19.55
CA SER A 419 23.89 -11.39 20.40
C SER A 419 25.36 -11.04 20.18
N LEU A 420 25.61 -9.79 19.82
CA LEU A 420 26.94 -9.24 19.56
C LEU A 420 27.29 -8.15 20.58
N PRO A 421 28.59 -7.79 20.74
CA PRO A 421 29.00 -6.71 21.62
C PRO A 421 28.28 -5.39 21.33
N GLY A 422 28.02 -4.61 22.38
CA GLY A 422 27.31 -3.34 22.26
C GLY A 422 25.79 -3.48 22.09
N ARG A 423 25.19 -4.56 22.62
CA ARG A 423 23.74 -4.87 22.54
C ARG A 423 23.24 -5.10 21.12
N LYS A 424 24.12 -5.33 20.15
CA LYS A 424 23.77 -5.60 18.76
C LYS A 424 23.12 -6.99 18.64
N PHE A 425 22.16 -7.11 17.74
CA PHE A 425 21.45 -8.33 17.44
C PHE A 425 21.43 -8.54 15.93
N GLU A 426 22.08 -9.60 15.49
CA GLU A 426 22.07 -10.02 14.08
C GLU A 426 21.02 -11.12 13.91
N LYS A 427 19.97 -10.84 13.14
CA LYS A 427 18.94 -11.83 12.83
C LYS A 427 19.54 -13.02 12.09
N VAL A 428 19.14 -14.22 12.49
CA VAL A 428 19.48 -15.48 11.83
C VAL A 428 18.25 -16.09 11.17
N SER A 429 17.13 -16.16 11.90
CA SER A 429 15.87 -16.69 11.36
C SER A 429 14.63 -16.31 12.18
N VAL A 430 13.49 -16.90 11.86
CA VAL A 430 12.25 -16.88 12.64
C VAL A 430 11.83 -18.32 12.96
N LEU A 431 11.34 -18.55 14.17
CA LEU A 431 10.90 -19.83 14.71
C LEU A 431 9.47 -19.73 15.24
N GLU A 432 8.83 -20.89 15.35
CA GLU A 432 7.52 -21.06 15.96
C GLU A 432 7.62 -21.97 17.20
N MET A 433 6.77 -21.69 18.18
CA MET A 433 6.58 -22.53 19.36
C MET A 433 5.08 -22.74 19.59
N SER A 434 4.71 -23.83 20.27
CA SER A 434 3.32 -23.97 20.72
C SER A 434 2.97 -22.87 21.73
N TYR A 435 1.67 -22.57 21.87
CA TYR A 435 1.17 -21.61 22.86
C TYR A 435 1.74 -21.87 24.27
N ASP A 436 1.77 -23.12 24.70
CA ASP A 436 2.25 -23.51 26.03
C ASP A 436 3.76 -23.31 26.18
N GLU A 437 4.55 -23.75 25.19
CA GLU A 437 6.01 -23.59 25.20
C GLU A 437 6.40 -22.11 25.16
N SER A 438 5.77 -21.33 24.27
CA SER A 438 5.99 -19.90 24.15
C SER A 438 5.65 -19.16 25.44
N ASN A 439 4.55 -19.52 26.12
CA ASN A 439 4.17 -18.90 27.39
C ASN A 439 5.12 -19.26 28.53
N ARG A 440 5.59 -20.51 28.59
CA ARG A 440 6.58 -20.94 29.58
C ARG A 440 7.90 -20.19 29.39
N LEU A 441 8.38 -20.08 28.16
CA LEU A 441 9.62 -19.37 27.84
C LEU A 441 9.49 -17.87 28.14
N ARG A 442 8.37 -17.24 27.76
CA ARG A 442 8.11 -15.82 27.99
C ARG A 442 8.29 -15.41 29.46
N ARG A 443 7.88 -16.25 30.42
CA ARG A 443 7.98 -15.98 31.86
C ARG A 443 9.41 -15.85 32.38
N ILE A 444 10.38 -16.40 31.66
CA ILE A 444 11.80 -16.36 32.02
C ILE A 444 12.61 -15.45 31.09
N THR A 445 11.97 -14.73 30.16
CA THR A 445 12.64 -13.73 29.33
C THR A 445 12.95 -12.47 30.11
N GLU A 446 14.04 -11.79 29.73
CA GLU A 446 14.40 -10.49 30.26
C GLU A 446 14.15 -9.41 29.21
N LYS A 447 13.54 -8.30 29.62
CA LYS A 447 13.38 -7.14 28.74
C LYS A 447 14.74 -6.49 28.52
N ARG A 448 15.26 -6.53 27.29
CA ARG A 448 16.53 -5.89 26.92
C ARG A 448 16.35 -5.06 25.66
N ARG A 449 17.02 -3.91 25.61
CA ARG A 449 17.16 -3.12 24.39
C ARG A 449 18.20 -3.76 23.48
N ARG A 450 17.82 -4.10 22.26
CA ARG A 450 18.70 -4.67 21.23
C ARG A 450 18.79 -3.71 20.04
N ILE A 451 20.02 -3.44 19.59
CA ILE A 451 20.27 -2.69 18.35
C ILE A 451 20.23 -3.71 17.21
N LEU A 452 19.27 -3.57 16.30
CA LEU A 452 19.11 -4.47 15.18
C LEU A 452 20.11 -4.10 14.10
N ILE A 453 20.85 -5.10 13.60
CA ILE A 453 21.82 -4.92 12.52
C ILE A 453 21.53 -5.81 11.32
#